data_AF-A0A2H9PN57-F1
#
_entry.id   AF-A0A2H9PN57-F1
#
_cell.length_a   1.000
_cell.length_b   1.000
_cell.length_c   1.000
_cell.angle_alpha   90.00
_cell.angle_beta   90.00
_cell.angle_gamma   90.00
#
_symmetry.space_group_name_H-M   'P 1'
#
loop_
_entity.id
_entity.type
_entity.pdbx_description
1 polymer ?
#
loop_
_entity_poly.entity_id
_entity_poly.type
_entity_poly.pdbx_seq_one_letter_code
_entity_poly.pdbx_strand_id
1 'polypeptide(L)'
;MKPLWDKGKKLDATVLDFTAGQDAILDTQLAYYDAIASCAHVKALAKAGLLSKPEAKTLVTKLAAIADKAADGKFAIDAEDCHSAIEQALG
;
A
#
# COMPACT_ATOMS: atom_id res chain seq x y z
N MET A 1 -14.37 2.61 -3.30
CA MET A 1 -13.35 3.35 -4.09
C MET A 1 -13.17 2.61 -5.41
N LYS A 2 -12.65 3.25 -6.46
CA LYS A 2 -12.25 2.53 -7.68
C LYS A 2 -10.82 1.98 -7.48
N PRO A 3 -10.52 0.77 -7.98
CA PRO A 3 -9.15 0.24 -8.04
C PRO A 3 -8.16 1.25 -8.65
N LEU A 4 -6.92 1.27 -8.17
CA LEU A 4 -5.91 2.21 -8.69
C LEU A 4 -5.62 1.97 -10.19
N TRP A 5 -5.80 0.74 -10.65
CA TRP A 5 -5.62 0.36 -12.05
C TRP A 5 -6.87 0.51 -12.93
N ASP A 6 -8.01 0.97 -12.40
CA ASP A 6 -9.23 1.13 -13.20
C ASP A 6 -9.03 2.16 -14.33
N LYS A 7 -9.17 1.71 -15.57
CA LYS A 7 -9.05 2.53 -16.80
C LYS A 7 -10.39 3.07 -17.32
N GLY A 8 -11.46 3.00 -16.53
CA GLY A 8 -12.77 3.56 -16.85
C GLY A 8 -13.66 2.69 -17.74
N LYS A 9 -13.29 1.41 -17.96
CA LYS A 9 -14.12 0.45 -18.69
C LYS A 9 -15.03 -0.32 -17.74
N LYS A 10 -16.11 -0.90 -18.26
CA LYS A 10 -16.96 -1.79 -17.47
C LYS A 10 -16.14 -3.01 -17.05
N LEU A 11 -16.00 -3.20 -15.74
CA LEU A 11 -15.31 -4.33 -15.15
C LEU A 11 -16.23 -5.56 -15.14
N ASP A 12 -15.68 -6.71 -15.50
CA ASP A 12 -16.39 -7.99 -15.39
C ASP A 12 -16.22 -8.54 -13.97
N ALA A 13 -17.34 -8.80 -13.31
CA ALA A 13 -17.34 -9.25 -11.92
C ALA A 13 -16.72 -10.65 -11.74
N THR A 14 -16.87 -11.54 -12.73
CA THR A 14 -16.31 -12.89 -12.69
C THR A 14 -14.80 -12.84 -12.83
N VAL A 15 -14.31 -11.98 -13.72
CA VAL A 15 -12.86 -11.78 -13.90
C VAL A 15 -12.26 -11.18 -12.63
N LEU A 16 -12.90 -10.15 -12.05
CA LEU A 16 -12.43 -9.54 -10.80
C LEU A 16 -12.38 -10.56 -9.65
N ASP A 17 -13.43 -11.34 -9.46
CA ASP A 17 -13.48 -12.37 -8.40
C ASP A 17 -12.40 -13.44 -8.59
N PHE A 18 -12.13 -13.84 -9.84
CA PHE A 18 -11.07 -14.79 -10.13
C PHE A 18 -9.65 -14.21 -9.91
N THR A 19 -9.41 -12.95 -10.28
CA THR A 19 -8.06 -12.36 -10.24
C THR A 19 -7.70 -11.71 -8.92
N ALA A 20 -8.68 -11.17 -8.19
CA ALA A 20 -8.47 -10.44 -6.93
C ALA A 20 -9.15 -11.09 -5.72
N GLY A 21 -10.11 -12.00 -5.95
CA GLY A 21 -10.89 -12.77 -4.97
C GLY A 21 -10.69 -12.43 -3.49
N GLN A 22 -9.70 -13.06 -2.85
CA GLN A 22 -9.43 -12.94 -1.42
C GLN A 22 -8.19 -12.09 -1.08
N ASP A 23 -7.68 -11.32 -2.04
CA ASP A 23 -6.40 -10.59 -1.92
C ASP A 23 -6.41 -9.70 -0.69
N ALA A 24 -7.46 -8.89 -0.45
CA ALA A 24 -7.56 -8.05 0.75
C ALA A 24 -7.37 -8.83 2.08
N ILE A 25 -7.82 -10.08 2.16
CA ILE A 25 -7.67 -10.92 3.36
C ILE A 25 -6.24 -11.46 3.43
N LEU A 26 -5.73 -12.02 2.33
CA LEU A 26 -4.40 -12.63 2.27
C LEU A 26 -3.29 -11.58 2.44
N ASP A 27 -3.46 -10.41 1.83
CA ASP A 27 -2.55 -9.28 1.87
C ASP A 27 -2.39 -8.67 3.25
N THR A 28 -3.32 -8.95 4.18
CA THR A 28 -3.15 -8.56 5.58
C THR A 28 -1.86 -9.16 6.16
N GLN A 29 -1.44 -10.33 5.67
CA GLN A 29 -0.17 -10.98 6.03
C GLN A 29 1.05 -10.34 5.34
N LEU A 30 0.83 -9.61 4.24
CA LEU A 30 1.88 -8.99 3.42
C LEU A 30 2.09 -7.51 3.73
N ALA A 31 1.10 -6.82 4.32
CA ALA A 31 1.13 -5.38 4.57
C ALA A 31 2.36 -4.89 5.36
N TYR A 32 2.85 -5.69 6.31
CA TYR A 32 4.09 -5.39 7.04
C TYR A 32 5.30 -5.28 6.10
N TYR A 33 5.44 -6.26 5.20
CA TYR A 33 6.56 -6.32 4.25
C TYR A 33 6.44 -5.22 3.20
N ASP A 34 5.23 -4.94 2.72
CA ASP A 34 5.01 -3.87 1.75
C ASP A 34 5.35 -2.49 2.33
N ALA A 35 4.96 -2.21 3.58
CA ALA A 35 5.30 -0.97 4.25
C ALA A 35 6.83 -0.78 4.44
N ILE A 36 7.57 -1.87 4.70
CA ILE A 36 9.04 -1.85 4.78
C ILE A 36 9.68 -1.66 3.41
N ALA A 37 9.18 -2.35 2.38
CA ALA A 37 9.63 -2.18 1.00
C ALA A 37 9.43 -0.73 0.54
N SER A 38 8.25 -0.16 0.83
CA SER A 38 7.92 1.24 0.60
C SER A 38 8.86 2.20 1.34
N CYS A 39 9.26 1.91 2.59
CA CYS A 39 10.28 2.70 3.30
C CYS A 39 11.62 2.70 2.55
N ALA A 40 12.04 1.55 2.01
CA ALA A 40 13.26 1.44 1.22
C ALA A 40 13.13 2.24 -0.09
N HIS A 41 11.97 2.16 -0.75
CA HIS A 41 11.69 2.89 -1.98
C HIS A 41 11.74 4.41 -1.77
N VAL A 42 11.12 4.93 -0.70
CA VAL A 42 11.19 6.36 -0.34
C VAL A 42 12.64 6.82 -0.14
N LYS A 43 13.48 6.02 0.53
CA LYS A 43 14.91 6.32 0.70
C LYS A 43 15.65 6.34 -0.65
N ALA A 44 15.31 5.44 -1.56
CA ALA A 44 15.87 5.40 -2.91
C ALA A 44 15.46 6.65 -3.72
N LEU A 45 14.20 7.06 -3.66
CA LEU A 45 13.70 8.29 -4.31
C LEU A 45 14.41 9.54 -3.78
N ALA A 46 14.61 9.64 -2.47
CA ALA A 46 15.36 10.75 -1.87
C ALA A 46 16.83 10.77 -2.35
N LYS A 47 17.47 9.61 -2.46
CA LYS A 47 18.84 9.48 -3.00
C LYS A 47 18.91 9.87 -4.47
N ALA A 48 17.87 9.59 -5.24
CA ALA A 48 17.74 10.00 -6.64
C ALA A 48 17.39 11.49 -6.82
N GLY A 49 17.14 12.23 -5.75
CA GLY A 49 16.75 13.64 -5.81
C GLY A 49 15.29 13.89 -6.20
N LEU A 50 14.45 12.84 -6.21
CA LEU A 50 13.02 12.92 -6.53
C LEU A 50 12.16 13.30 -5.30
N LEU A 51 12.74 13.19 -4.10
CA LEU A 51 12.13 13.64 -2.85
C LEU A 51 13.14 14.47 -2.05
N SER A 52 12.68 15.53 -1.40
CA SER A 52 13.50 16.24 -0.43
C SER A 52 13.72 15.40 0.83
N LYS A 53 14.80 15.67 1.57
CA LYS A 53 15.07 14.98 2.84
C LYS A 53 13.92 15.11 3.86
N PRO A 54 13.28 16.28 4.03
CA PRO A 54 12.12 16.41 4.92
C PRO A 54 10.90 15.58 4.49
N GLU A 55 10.58 15.55 3.19
CA GLU A 55 9.48 14.73 2.67
C GLU A 55 9.76 13.25 2.89
N ALA A 56 10.96 12.79 2.53
CA ALA A 56 11.36 11.40 2.71
C ALA A 56 11.34 10.97 4.18
N LYS A 57 11.81 11.83 5.10
CA LYS A 57 11.73 11.56 6.54
C LYS A 57 10.28 11.42 7.01
N THR A 58 9.39 12.29 6.54
CA THR A 58 7.96 12.27 6.90
C THR A 58 7.30 10.99 6.42
N LEU A 59 7.52 10.61 5.16
CA LEU A 59 6.97 9.39 4.55
C LEU A 59 7.49 8.13 5.25
N VAL A 60 8.81 8.02 5.48
CA VAL A 60 9.38 6.87 6.21
C VAL A 60 8.80 6.74 7.61
N THR A 61 8.57 7.86 8.31
CA THR A 61 7.98 7.83 9.66
C THR A 61 6.55 7.29 9.63
N LYS A 62 5.73 7.76 8.68
CA LYS A 62 4.36 7.25 8.52
C LYS A 62 4.32 5.78 8.11
N LEU A 63 5.15 5.38 7.14
CA LEU A 63 5.25 4.00 6.68
C LEU A 63 5.73 3.04 7.79
N ALA A 64 6.68 3.46 8.62
CA ALA A 64 7.11 2.67 9.78
C ALA A 64 5.95 2.45 10.78
N ALA A 65 5.15 3.49 11.04
CA ALA A 65 3.97 3.35 11.89
C ALA A 65 2.90 2.42 11.29
N ILE A 66 2.79 2.36 9.95
CA ILE A 66 1.91 1.40 9.28
C ILE A 66 2.47 -0.02 9.42
N ALA A 67 3.78 -0.21 9.24
CA ALA A 67 4.43 -1.51 9.45
C ALA A 67 4.18 -2.02 10.88
N ASP A 68 4.35 -1.18 11.90
CA ASP A 68 4.09 -1.57 13.29
C ASP A 68 2.63 -1.99 13.50
N LYS A 69 1.66 -1.27 12.93
CA LYS A 69 0.24 -1.65 12.98
C LYS A 69 -0.04 -2.97 12.26
N ALA A 70 0.61 -3.21 11.12
CA ALA A 70 0.45 -4.44 10.36
C ALA A 70 1.05 -5.63 11.09
N ALA A 71 2.22 -5.47 11.73
CA ALA A 71 2.84 -6.50 12.57
C ALA A 71 1.95 -6.89 13.77
N ASP A 72 1.22 -5.92 14.33
CA ASP A 72 0.24 -6.13 15.40
C ASP A 72 -1.10 -6.74 14.92
N GLY A 73 -1.27 -6.97 13.62
CA GLY A 73 -2.55 -7.41 13.03
C GLY A 73 -3.67 -6.37 13.09
N LYS A 74 -3.32 -5.09 13.27
CA LYS A 74 -4.27 -3.96 13.42
C LYS A 74 -4.41 -3.13 12.15
N PHE A 75 -3.81 -3.57 11.05
CA PHE A 75 -3.93 -2.92 9.74
C PHE A 75 -4.91 -3.70 8.87
N ALA A 76 -6.17 -3.25 8.86
CA ALA A 76 -7.21 -3.83 8.02
C ALA A 76 -7.14 -3.27 6.60
N ILE A 77 -7.34 -4.14 5.60
CA ILE A 77 -7.38 -3.78 4.19
C ILE A 77 -8.84 -3.74 3.75
N ASP A 78 -9.42 -2.53 3.75
CA ASP A 78 -10.75 -2.24 3.18
C ASP A 78 -10.65 -1.71 1.73
N ALA A 79 -9.43 -1.74 1.18
CA ALA A 79 -9.09 -1.34 -0.17
C ALA A 79 -9.04 -2.56 -1.10
N GLU A 80 -8.62 -2.33 -2.34
CA GLU A 80 -8.35 -3.37 -3.32
C GLU A 80 -7.32 -4.39 -2.82
N ASP A 81 -6.18 -3.90 -2.32
CA ASP A 81 -5.02 -4.67 -1.90
C ASP A 81 -4.20 -3.91 -0.82
N CYS A 82 -3.11 -4.51 -0.33
CA CYS A 82 -2.25 -3.85 0.67
C CYS A 82 -1.62 -2.55 0.17
N HIS A 83 -1.23 -2.49 -1.10
CA HIS A 83 -0.58 -1.31 -1.69
C HIS A 83 -1.52 -0.10 -1.65
N SER A 84 -2.76 -0.29 -2.14
CA SER A 84 -3.79 0.74 -2.15
C SER A 84 -4.19 1.16 -0.74
N ALA A 85 -4.20 0.23 0.23
CA ALA A 85 -4.48 0.54 1.63
C ALA A 85 -3.37 1.38 2.27
N ILE A 86 -2.10 1.07 1.98
CA ILE A 86 -0.93 1.83 2.46
C ILE A 86 -0.94 3.24 1.87
N GLU A 87 -1.18 3.39 0.56
CA GLU A 87 -1.31 4.70 -0.08
C GLU A 87 -2.42 5.55 0.56
N GLN A 88 -3.60 4.97 0.80
CA GLN A 88 -4.70 5.65 1.47
C GLN A 88 -4.34 6.08 2.91
N ALA A 89 -3.61 5.25 3.64
CA ALA A 89 -3.19 5.56 5.00
C ALA A 89 -2.14 6.70 5.07
N LEU A 90 -1.48 7.02 3.96
CA LEU A 90 -0.49 8.10 3.88
C LEU A 90 -1.13 9.48 3.63
N GLY A 91 -2.29 9.51 2.99
CA GLY A 91 -3.11 10.71 2.73
C GLY A 91 -3.09 11.17 1.28
#